data_AF-A0A327XPB9-F1
#
_entry.id   AF-A0A327XPB9-F1
#
_cell.length_a   1.000
_cell.length_b   1.000
_cell.length_c   1.000
_cell.angle_alpha   90.00
_cell.angle_beta   90.00
_cell.angle_gamma   90.00
#
_symmetry.space_group_name_H-M   'P 1'
#
loop_
_entity.id
_entity.type
_entity.pdbx_description
1 polymer ?
#
loop_
_entity_poly.entity_id
_entity_poly.type
_entity_poly.pdbx_seq_one_letter_code
_entity_poly.pdbx_strand_id
1 'polypeptide(L)'
;MGEVLELLLKAVPYRIHTILTDKGIQFAEQPRNRNTPYSQPMRFDMICKANEIEHRLTKPNHPWTNGQVERMNRTIKEATVK
;
A
#
# COMPACT_ATOMS: atom_id res chain seq x y z
N MET A 1 -6.36 -2.47 6.26
CA MET A 1 -5.85 -1.97 4.96
C MET A 1 -6.72 -2.34 3.77
N GLY A 2 -7.21 -3.59 3.62
CA GLY A 2 -8.08 -3.95 2.49
C GLY A 2 -9.35 -3.09 2.35
N GLU A 3 -10.06 -2.85 3.45
CA GLU A 3 -11.27 -2.00 3.46
C GLU A 3 -10.99 -0.54 3.03
N VAL A 4 -9.85 0.02 3.43
CA VAL A 4 -9.45 1.38 3.02
C VAL A 4 -9.19 1.44 1.51
N LEU A 5 -8.58 0.41 0.93
CA LEU A 5 -8.37 0.33 -0.52
C LEU A 5 -9.70 0.24 -1.28
N GLU A 6 -10.65 -0.56 -0.80
CA GLU A 6 -11.99 -0.66 -1.41
C GLU A 6 -12.72 0.69 -1.39
N LEU A 7 -12.62 1.46 -0.30
CA LEU A 7 -13.17 2.81 -0.20
C LEU A 7 -12.47 3.77 -1.16
N LEU A 8 -11.14 3.72 -1.25
CA LEU A 8 -10.37 4.56 -2.16
C LEU A 8 -10.77 4.34 -3.62
N LEU A 9 -10.89 3.09 -4.05
CA LEU A 9 -11.26 2.74 -5.43
C LEU A 9 -12.66 3.25 -5.80
N LYS A 10 -13.58 3.35 -4.83
CA LYS A 10 -14.91 3.93 -5.04
C LYS A 10 -14.91 5.46 -5.04
N ALA A 11 -13.96 6.09 -4.35
CA ALA A 11 -13.93 7.53 -4.15
C ALA A 11 -13.24 8.28 -5.30
N VAL A 12 -12.28 7.65 -5.98
CA VAL A 12 -11.53 8.31 -7.06
C VAL A 12 -12.18 8.09 -8.43
N PRO A 13 -12.28 9.11 -9.29
CA PRO A 13 -12.92 8.99 -10.61
C PRO A 13 -11.95 8.45 -11.70
N TYR A 14 -10.84 7.83 -11.30
CA TYR A 14 -9.81 7.35 -12.22
C TYR A 14 -9.36 5.94 -11.87
N ARG A 15 -8.95 5.19 -12.90
CA ARG A 15 -8.42 3.85 -12.73
C ARG A 15 -7.02 3.91 -12.13
N ILE A 16 -6.83 3.23 -11.00
CA ILE A 16 -5.52 2.99 -10.42
C ILE A 16 -4.92 1.77 -11.12
N HIS A 17 -3.71 1.90 -11.68
CA HIS A 17 -3.03 0.81 -12.38
C HIS A 17 -1.93 0.18 -11.52
N THR A 18 -1.34 0.96 -10.62
CA THR A 18 -0.22 0.53 -9.78
C THR A 18 -0.33 1.17 -8.41
N ILE A 19 -0.08 0.39 -7.36
CA ILE A 19 0.07 0.87 -5.98
C ILE A 19 1.46 0.50 -5.48
N LEU A 20 2.12 1.46 -4.85
CA LEU A 20 3.45 1.30 -4.28
C LEU A 20 3.38 1.47 -2.76
N THR A 21 3.72 0.42 -2.01
CA THR A 21 3.73 0.44 -0.54
C THR A 21 5.11 0.10 0.01
N ASP A 22 5.34 0.35 1.30
CA ASP A 22 6.49 -0.19 1.99
C ASP A 22 6.35 -1.71 2.24
N LYS A 23 7.40 -2.32 2.79
CA LYS A 23 7.44 -3.73 3.20
C LYS A 23 6.84 -3.96 4.61
N GLY A 24 5.95 -3.08 5.07
CA GLY A 24 5.29 -3.20 6.35
C GLY A 24 4.42 -4.45 6.43
N ILE A 25 4.18 -4.94 7.64
CA ILE A 25 3.44 -6.18 7.91
C ILE A 25 2.00 -6.20 7.37
N GLN A 26 1.47 -5.03 6.98
CA GLN A 26 0.14 -4.87 6.41
C GLN A 26 0.10 -5.10 4.89
N PHE A 27 1.26 -5.02 4.23
CA PHE A 27 1.42 -5.02 2.76
C PHE A 27 2.45 -6.03 2.27
N ALA A 28 3.25 -6.64 3.15
CA ALA A 28 4.20 -7.68 2.83
C ALA A 28 4.14 -8.80 3.87
N GLU A 29 4.18 -10.06 3.41
CA GLU A 29 4.44 -11.17 4.32
C GLU A 29 5.78 -10.99 5.02
N GLN A 30 5.83 -11.35 6.30
CA GLN A 30 7.07 -11.34 7.04
C GLN A 30 8.05 -12.34 6.43
N PRO A 31 9.35 -12.01 6.30
CA PRO A 31 10.34 -12.89 5.68
C PRO A 31 10.36 -14.32 6.26
N ARG A 32 10.09 -14.46 7.57
CA ARG A 32 10.01 -15.76 8.27
C ARG A 32 8.87 -16.68 7.82
N ASN A 33 7.80 -16.13 7.25
CA ASN A 33 6.63 -16.90 6.80
C ASN A 33 6.64 -17.12 5.28
N ARG A 34 7.48 -16.37 4.56
CA ARG A 34 7.54 -16.42 3.10
C ARG A 34 8.06 -17.78 2.64
N ASN A 35 7.43 -18.34 1.60
CA ASN A 35 7.75 -19.66 1.03
C ASN A 35 7.57 -20.84 2.01
N THR A 36 6.74 -20.66 3.05
CA THR A 36 6.36 -21.74 3.96
C THR A 36 4.93 -22.23 3.64
N PRO A 37 4.49 -23.38 4.18
CA PRO A 37 3.09 -23.83 4.07
C PRO A 37 2.06 -22.84 4.65
N TYR A 38 2.52 -21.89 5.47
CA TYR A 38 1.69 -20.84 6.06
C TYR A 38 1.68 -19.55 5.22
N SER A 39 2.37 -19.52 4.08
CA SER A 39 2.33 -18.40 3.16
C SER A 39 0.92 -18.30 2.54
N GLN A 40 0.28 -17.16 2.70
CA GLN A 40 -1.08 -16.90 2.29
C GLN A 40 -1.14 -15.54 1.58
N PRO A 41 -1.88 -15.42 0.46
CA PRO A 41 -2.12 -14.13 -0.17
C PRO A 41 -2.76 -13.17 0.83
N MET A 42 -2.13 -12.01 1.06
CA MET A 42 -2.70 -11.03 1.98
C MET A 42 -3.96 -10.42 1.36
N ARG A 43 -4.91 -9.99 2.20
CA ARG A 43 -6.14 -9.34 1.74
C ARG A 43 -5.88 -8.16 0.80
N PHE A 44 -4.82 -7.40 1.04
CA PHE A 44 -4.42 -6.30 0.18
C PHE A 44 -4.06 -6.76 -1.24
N ASP A 45 -3.23 -7.79 -1.38
CA ASP A 45 -2.86 -8.38 -2.68
C ASP A 45 -4.06 -8.94 -3.42
N MET A 46 -4.99 -9.57 -2.69
CA MET A 46 -6.21 -10.13 -3.28
C MET A 46 -7.08 -9.04 -3.91
N ILE A 47 -7.27 -7.91 -3.22
CA ILE A 47 -8.06 -6.78 -3.74
C ILE A 47 -7.36 -6.14 -4.94
N CYS A 48 -6.03 -5.94 -4.87
CA CYS A 48 -5.26 -5.42 -6.01
C CYS A 48 -5.41 -6.32 -7.24
N LYS A 49 -5.24 -7.64 -7.08
CA LYS A 49 -5.38 -8.62 -8.16
C LYS A 49 -6.79 -8.63 -8.75
N ALA A 50 -7.82 -8.57 -7.92
CA ALA A 50 -9.22 -8.56 -8.37
C ALA A 50 -9.57 -7.31 -9.19
N ASN A 51 -8.85 -6.20 -9.00
CA ASN A 51 -9.06 -4.94 -9.71
C ASN A 51 -8.00 -4.68 -10.79
N GLU A 52 -7.18 -5.69 -11.14
CA GLU A 52 -6.09 -5.59 -12.11
C GLU A 52 -5.09 -4.46 -11.77
N ILE A 53 -4.82 -4.27 -10.47
CA ILE A 53 -3.87 -3.29 -9.95
C ILE A 53 -2.55 -4.00 -9.67
N GLU A 54 -1.48 -3.49 -10.25
CA GLU A 54 -0.14 -3.97 -9.95
C GLU A 54 0.29 -3.47 -8.56
N HIS A 55 0.52 -4.41 -7.63
CA HIS A 55 1.06 -4.08 -6.32
C HIS A 55 2.58 -4.22 -6.33
N ARG A 56 3.30 -3.12 -6.02
CA ARG A 56 4.75 -3.07 -5.92
C ARG A 56 5.17 -2.69 -4.51
N LEU A 57 6.25 -3.30 -4.04
CA LEU A 57 6.89 -2.93 -2.77
C LEU A 57 8.08 -2.01 -3.04
N THR A 58 8.23 -0.97 -2.24
CA THR A 58 9.41 -0.10 -2.31
C THR A 58 10.67 -0.87 -1.96
N LYS A 59 11.78 -0.45 -2.57
CA LYS A 59 13.08 -0.89 -2.10
C LYS A 59 13.32 -0.27 -0.71
N PRO A 60 13.92 -1.01 0.24
CA PRO A 60 14.40 -0.42 1.49
C PRO A 60 15.31 0.77 1.20
N ASN A 61 15.27 1.80 2.03
CA ASN A 61 16.10 3.00 1.92
C ASN A 61 15.96 3.72 0.57
N HIS A 62 14.72 4.06 0.21
CA HIS A 62 14.43 4.76 -1.04
C HIS A 62 13.82 6.15 -0.76
N PRO A 63 14.66 7.17 -0.53
CA PRO A 63 14.24 8.44 0.06
C PRO A 63 13.22 9.19 -0.79
N TRP A 64 13.30 9.08 -2.13
CA TRP A 64 12.45 9.89 -2.99
C TRP A 64 10.99 9.42 -3.02
N THR A 65 10.73 8.13 -2.86
CA THR A 65 9.36 7.57 -2.90
C THR A 65 8.64 7.81 -1.57
N ASN A 66 9.33 7.61 -0.45
CA ASN A 66 8.77 7.89 0.86
C ASN A 66 8.61 9.40 1.06
N GLY A 67 9.54 10.22 0.55
CA GLY A 67 9.50 11.68 0.69
C GLY A 67 8.33 12.37 0.00
N GLN A 68 7.67 11.76 -0.99
CA GLN A 68 6.43 12.31 -1.56
C GLN A 68 5.25 12.10 -0.60
N VAL A 69 5.06 10.87 -0.13
CA VAL A 69 3.98 10.51 0.82
C VAL A 69 4.17 11.23 2.15
N GLU A 70 5.40 11.28 2.66
CA GLU A 70 5.74 12.00 3.90
C GLU A 70 5.41 13.49 3.80
N ARG A 71 5.72 14.13 2.67
CA ARG A 71 5.38 15.55 2.42
C ARG A 71 3.87 15.76 2.38
N MET A 72 3.15 14.93 1.63
CA MET A 72 1.69 15.01 1.56
C MET A 72 1.06 14.83 2.94
N ASN A 73 1.50 13.82 3.70
CA ASN A 73 1.01 13.56 5.04
C ASN A 73 1.33 14.71 6.00
N ARG A 74 2.49 15.36 5.86
CA ARG A 74 2.82 16.55 6.64
C ARG A 74 1.88 17.71 6.33
N THR A 75 1.64 18.02 5.05
CA THR A 75 0.70 19.07 4.65
C THR A 75 -0.71 18.82 5.16
N ILE A 76 -1.20 17.57 5.09
CA ILE A 76 -2.51 17.21 5.63
C ILE A 76 -2.52 17.43 7.15
N LYS A 77 -1.51 16.91 7.87
CA LYS A 77 -1.41 17.08 9.33
C LYS A 77 -1.37 18.54 9.75
N GLU A 78 -0.57 19.38 9.09
CA GLU A 78 -0.48 20.82 9.36
C GLU A 78 -1.84 21.52 9.14
N ALA A 79 -2.65 21.05 8.19
CA ALA A 79 -3.96 21.62 7.91
C ALA A 79 -5.07 21.12 8.86
N THR A 80 -4.94 19.91 9.42
CA THR A 80 -6.02 19.24 10.15
C THR A 80 -5.77 19.02 11.64
N VAL A 81 -4.52 19.11 12.10
CA VAL A 81 -4.12 18.92 13.50
C VAL A 81 -3.65 20.26 14.05
N LYS A 82 -4.28 20.70 15.14
CA LYS A 82 -3.87 21.88 15.93
C LYS A 82 -2.88 21.49 17.02
#